data_AF-A0A7K4R9B0-F1
#
_entry.id   AF-A0A7K4R9B0-F1
#
_cell.length_a   1.000
_cell.length_b   1.000
_cell.length_c   1.000
_cell.angle_alpha   90.00
_cell.angle_beta   90.00
_cell.angle_gamma   90.00
#
_symmetry.space_group_name_H-M   'P 1'
#
loop_
_entity.id
_entity.type
_entity.pdbx_description
1 polymer ?
#
loop_
_entity_poly.entity_id
_entity_poly.type
_entity_poly.pdbx_seq_one_letter_code
_entity_poly.pdbx_strand_id
1 'polypeptide(L)'
;RRQYQPFSLQRLQYLIDLGRVDPTQPIDLTQLINARGVTVQPLKRDYGIQLVEEGADIFSAKVNIEVQRASELAIAAVEKNGGVVTTSFYDPRSLGILCKPVLFFLRGQPIPKRMLPPEDLVRYYTDARNRGYLADPSKVAEARLELAKKYGYVLPDITKDELFKMLSARKDPRQIFFGLAPGWIVNLADKKILKPTDESLLKYYST
;
A
#
# COMPACT_ATOMS: atom_id res chain seq x y z
N ARG A 1 -8.25 -20.62 3.81
CA ARG A 1 -8.09 -19.43 4.69
C ARG A 1 -7.09 -18.49 4.04
N ARG A 2 -7.34 -17.18 4.06
CA ARG A 2 -6.41 -16.17 3.48
C ARG A 2 -5.13 -16.14 4.31
N GLN A 3 -3.97 -16.10 3.66
CA GLN A 3 -2.67 -16.00 4.31
C GLN A 3 -2.04 -14.64 3.99
N TYR A 4 -1.32 -14.09 4.96
CA TYR A 4 -0.54 -12.85 4.79
C TYR A 4 0.87 -13.13 5.27
N GLN A 5 1.86 -12.84 4.44
CA GLN A 5 3.24 -13.07 4.80
C GLN A 5 3.66 -12.03 5.85
N PRO A 6 4.21 -12.42 7.01
CA PRO A 6 4.65 -11.47 8.02
C PRO A 6 5.82 -10.64 7.49
N PHE A 7 5.79 -9.34 7.74
CA PHE A 7 6.82 -8.39 7.36
C PHE A 7 7.12 -7.48 8.54
N SER A 8 8.29 -7.63 9.14
CA SER A 8 8.66 -6.92 10.38
C SER A 8 9.22 -5.51 10.11
N LEU A 9 9.06 -4.63 11.10
CA LEU A 9 9.66 -3.30 11.06
C LEU A 9 11.19 -3.35 11.04
N GLN A 10 11.80 -4.32 11.74
CA GLN A 10 13.23 -4.58 11.65
C GLN A 10 13.66 -4.89 10.21
N ARG A 11 12.90 -5.73 9.49
CA ARG A 11 13.19 -6.06 8.09
C ARG A 11 13.02 -4.84 7.19
N LEU A 12 12.00 -4.02 7.42
CA LEU A 12 11.78 -2.78 6.68
C LEU A 12 12.96 -1.81 6.88
N GLN A 13 13.37 -1.56 8.12
CA GLN A 13 14.52 -0.71 8.44
C GLN A 13 15.79 -1.21 7.75
N TYR A 14 16.08 -2.51 7.85
CA TYR A 14 17.23 -3.13 7.18
C TYR A 14 17.23 -2.91 5.66
N LEU A 15 16.07 -2.99 5.00
CA LEU A 15 15.98 -2.76 3.55
C LEU A 15 16.20 -1.29 3.17
N ILE A 16 15.79 -0.37 4.05
CA ILE A 16 16.01 1.08 3.89
C ILE A 16 17.50 1.39 4.09
N ASP A 17 18.11 0.87 5.15
CA ASP A 17 19.53 1.12 5.47
C ASP A 17 20.47 0.60 4.38
N LEU A 18 20.11 -0.52 3.73
CA LEU A 18 20.83 -1.05 2.57
C LEU A 18 20.54 -0.31 1.26
N GLY A 19 19.68 0.71 1.26
CA GLY A 19 19.28 1.44 0.05
C GLY A 19 18.47 0.60 -0.94
N ARG A 20 17.86 -0.51 -0.51
CA ARG A 20 17.04 -1.37 -1.38
C ARG A 20 15.60 -0.89 -1.46
N VAL A 21 15.14 -0.14 -0.47
CA VAL A 21 13.85 0.53 -0.42
C VAL A 21 14.10 2.00 -0.13
N ASP A 22 13.61 2.88 -1.00
CA ASP A 22 13.73 4.32 -0.85
C ASP A 22 12.56 4.88 -0.03
N PRO A 23 12.79 5.44 1.18
CA PRO A 23 11.73 5.99 2.02
C PRO A 23 11.17 7.32 1.51
N THR A 24 11.80 7.93 0.50
CA THR A 24 11.32 9.18 -0.13
C THR A 24 10.21 8.95 -1.15
N GLN A 25 9.87 7.69 -1.42
CA GLN A 25 8.78 7.28 -2.31
C GLN A 25 7.74 6.44 -1.54
N PRO A 26 6.47 6.39 -2.01
CA PRO A 26 5.49 5.48 -1.44
C PRO A 26 5.93 4.02 -1.58
N ILE A 27 5.94 3.30 -0.46
CA ILE A 27 6.33 1.89 -0.38
C ILE A 27 5.06 1.06 -0.54
N ASP A 28 4.95 0.37 -1.68
CA ASP A 28 3.91 -0.62 -1.92
C ASP A 28 4.49 -2.04 -2.04
N LEU A 29 3.61 -3.00 -2.25
CA LEU A 29 4.00 -4.40 -2.40
C LEU A 29 4.97 -4.62 -3.57
N THR A 30 4.84 -3.85 -4.66
CA THR A 30 5.76 -3.96 -5.81
C THR A 30 7.17 -3.55 -5.41
N GLN A 31 7.33 -2.45 -4.66
CA GLN A 31 8.64 -2.03 -4.16
C GLN A 31 9.26 -3.08 -3.23
N LEU A 32 8.48 -3.65 -2.31
CA LEU A 32 8.96 -4.67 -1.38
C LEU A 32 9.38 -5.97 -2.08
N ILE A 33 8.67 -6.37 -3.14
CA ILE A 33 9.02 -7.55 -3.94
C ILE A 33 10.28 -7.29 -4.79
N ASN A 34 10.37 -6.12 -5.43
CA ASN A 34 11.55 -5.71 -6.20
C ASN A 34 12.80 -5.66 -5.30
N ALA A 35 12.65 -5.13 -4.08
CA ALA A 35 13.67 -5.12 -3.05
C ALA A 35 13.95 -6.52 -2.44
N ARG A 36 13.33 -7.60 -2.92
CA ARG A 36 13.40 -8.96 -2.34
C ARG A 36 13.24 -8.94 -0.81
N GLY A 37 12.39 -8.06 -0.32
CA GLY A 37 12.08 -7.89 1.10
C GLY A 37 11.11 -8.95 1.58
N VAL A 38 10.18 -9.35 0.71
CA VAL A 38 9.15 -10.35 0.96
C VAL A 38 8.88 -11.15 -0.32
N THR A 39 8.41 -12.39 -0.16
CA THR A 39 7.96 -13.23 -1.27
C THR A 39 6.49 -13.56 -1.09
N VAL A 40 5.64 -13.06 -1.99
CA VAL A 40 4.19 -13.34 -1.99
C VAL A 40 3.87 -14.30 -3.13
N GLN A 41 3.14 -15.37 -2.82
CA GLN A 41 2.77 -16.42 -3.76
C GLN A 41 1.24 -16.51 -3.91
N PRO A 42 0.64 -15.75 -4.84
CA PRO A 42 -0.82 -15.72 -5.03
C PRO A 42 -1.43 -17.11 -5.25
N LEU A 43 -0.71 -18.02 -5.91
CA LEU A 43 -1.15 -19.41 -6.14
C LEU A 43 -1.27 -20.24 -4.84
N LYS A 44 -0.55 -19.85 -3.78
CA LYS A 44 -0.62 -20.50 -2.47
C LYS A 44 -1.63 -19.85 -1.51
N ARG A 45 -2.56 -19.06 -2.05
CA ARG A 45 -3.59 -18.34 -1.27
C ARG A 45 -3.01 -17.27 -0.35
N ASP A 46 -1.86 -16.69 -0.73
CA ASP A 46 -1.40 -15.43 -0.16
C ASP A 46 -2.27 -14.29 -0.68
N TYR A 47 -2.67 -13.37 0.21
CA TYR A 47 -3.44 -12.18 -0.10
C TYR A 47 -2.65 -10.88 0.11
N GLY A 48 -1.34 -11.00 0.33
CA GLY A 48 -0.43 -9.88 0.56
C GLY A 48 0.46 -10.11 1.78
N ILE A 49 0.79 -9.02 2.46
CA ILE A 49 1.66 -8.97 3.62
C ILE A 49 0.93 -8.41 4.84
N GLN A 50 1.40 -8.82 6.01
CA GLN A 50 1.01 -8.29 7.29
C GLN A 50 2.22 -7.60 7.94
N LEU A 51 2.12 -6.30 8.17
CA LEU A 51 3.11 -5.56 8.93
C LEU A 51 3.03 -5.97 10.41
N VAL A 52 4.14 -6.45 10.96
CA VAL A 52 4.27 -6.90 12.35
C VAL A 52 5.24 -6.03 13.13
N GLU A 53 5.06 -5.99 14.44
CA GLU A 53 5.70 -5.07 15.38
C GLU A 53 7.15 -5.41 15.75
N GLU A 54 7.67 -6.53 15.28
CA GLU A 54 9.07 -6.92 15.52
C GLU A 54 10.03 -5.82 15.03
N GLY A 55 10.84 -5.29 15.95
CA GLY A 55 11.74 -4.15 15.73
C GLY A 55 11.09 -2.76 15.92
N ALA A 56 9.91 -2.65 16.51
CA ALA A 56 9.23 -1.37 16.77
C ALA A 56 10.04 -0.41 17.66
N ASP A 57 10.91 -0.93 18.51
CA ASP A 57 11.80 -0.20 19.42
C ASP A 57 12.98 0.47 18.70
N ILE A 58 13.52 -0.16 17.65
CA ILE A 58 14.65 0.35 16.86
C ILE A 58 14.23 1.04 15.56
N PHE A 59 12.97 0.88 15.13
CA PHE A 59 12.47 1.45 13.89
C PHE A 59 12.46 2.99 13.97
N SER A 60 13.14 3.64 13.02
CA SER A 60 13.30 5.11 12.98
C SER A 60 12.95 5.73 11.63
N ALA A 61 12.64 4.92 10.62
CA ALA A 61 12.34 5.41 9.28
C ALA A 61 10.96 6.12 9.21
N LYS A 62 10.93 7.25 8.49
CA LYS A 62 9.72 7.96 8.09
C LYS A 62 9.29 7.51 6.70
N VAL A 63 8.19 6.78 6.61
CA VAL A 63 7.74 6.14 5.37
C VAL A 63 6.24 6.30 5.14
N ASN A 64 5.82 6.32 3.87
CA ASN A 64 4.44 6.06 3.47
C ASN A 64 4.35 4.61 2.98
N ILE A 65 3.72 3.73 3.76
CA ILE A 65 3.65 2.29 3.45
C ILE A 65 2.21 1.81 3.28
N GLU A 66 1.99 1.10 2.17
CA GLU A 66 0.73 0.40 1.87
C GLU A 66 0.92 -1.11 2.10
N VAL A 67 0.16 -1.66 3.06
CA VAL A 67 0.16 -3.10 3.40
C VAL A 67 -1.27 -3.65 3.39
N GLN A 68 -1.46 -4.97 3.45
CA GLN A 68 -2.81 -5.54 3.46
C GLN A 68 -3.35 -5.70 4.88
N ARG A 69 -2.46 -5.96 5.85
CA ARG A 69 -2.77 -5.90 7.29
C ARG A 69 -1.63 -5.26 8.06
N ALA A 70 -1.95 -4.70 9.21
CA ALA A 70 -0.96 -4.20 10.15
C ALA A 70 -1.42 -4.48 11.59
N SER A 71 -0.47 -4.78 12.47
CA SER A 71 -0.72 -4.77 13.91
C SER A 71 -0.78 -3.35 14.46
N GLU A 72 -1.52 -3.15 15.55
CA GLU A 72 -1.71 -1.84 16.15
C GLU A 72 -0.37 -1.21 16.60
N LEU A 73 0.51 -2.02 17.21
CA LEU A 73 1.83 -1.56 17.65
C LEU A 73 2.74 -1.19 16.45
N ALA A 74 2.65 -1.92 15.34
CA ALA A 74 3.41 -1.57 14.14
C ALA A 74 2.94 -0.23 13.53
N ILE A 75 1.62 0.01 13.51
CA ILE A 75 1.06 1.30 13.09
C ILE A 75 1.59 2.42 13.99
N ALA A 76 1.57 2.22 15.31
CA ALA A 76 2.05 3.21 16.27
C ALA A 76 3.52 3.56 16.05
N ALA A 77 4.38 2.56 15.81
CA ALA A 77 5.81 2.78 15.57
C ALA A 77 6.07 3.59 14.29
N VAL A 78 5.33 3.31 13.21
CA VAL A 78 5.46 4.09 11.95
C VAL A 78 4.95 5.51 12.12
N GLU A 79 3.79 5.70 12.75
CA GLU A 79 3.18 7.02 12.95
C GLU A 79 3.99 7.89 13.93
N LYS A 80 4.61 7.29 14.95
CA LYS A 80 5.53 7.96 15.89
C LYS A 80 6.70 8.63 15.16
N ASN A 81 7.21 8.02 14.10
CA ASN A 81 8.30 8.56 13.27
C ASN A 81 7.80 9.53 12.18
N GLY A 82 6.52 9.90 12.20
CA GLY A 82 5.92 10.80 11.19
C GLY A 82 5.58 10.10 9.86
N GLY A 83 5.59 8.77 9.84
CA GLY A 83 5.15 7.98 8.69
C GLY A 83 3.63 7.88 8.57
N VAL A 84 3.19 7.25 7.49
CA VAL A 84 1.78 6.97 7.19
C VAL A 84 1.64 5.50 6.82
N VAL A 85 0.69 4.81 7.46
CA VAL A 85 0.30 3.44 7.09
C VAL A 85 -1.06 3.50 6.42
N THR A 86 -1.24 2.75 5.34
CA THR A 86 -2.55 2.51 4.72
C THR A 86 -2.76 1.02 4.55
N THR A 87 -3.90 0.49 4.98
CA THR A 87 -4.29 -0.89 4.69
C THR A 87 -5.19 -0.97 3.47
N SER A 88 -4.81 -1.76 2.47
CA SER A 88 -5.57 -1.92 1.23
C SER A 88 -5.76 -3.37 0.82
N PHE A 89 -6.84 -3.63 0.09
CA PHE A 89 -7.15 -4.96 -0.42
C PHE A 89 -6.70 -5.09 -1.87
N TYR A 90 -6.18 -6.27 -2.22
CA TYR A 90 -5.96 -6.68 -3.60
C TYR A 90 -6.60 -8.04 -3.83
N ASP A 91 -7.47 -8.14 -4.84
CA ASP A 91 -7.99 -9.42 -5.29
C ASP A 91 -6.86 -10.29 -5.87
N PRO A 92 -7.02 -11.62 -5.96
CA PRO A 92 -5.95 -12.52 -6.40
C PRO A 92 -5.35 -12.17 -7.77
N ARG A 93 -6.15 -11.62 -8.70
CA ARG A 93 -5.66 -11.20 -10.02
C ARG A 93 -4.80 -9.95 -9.89
N SER A 94 -5.30 -8.93 -9.20
CA SER A 94 -4.57 -7.67 -8.97
C SER A 94 -3.28 -7.90 -8.17
N LEU A 95 -3.30 -8.79 -7.19
CA LEU A 95 -2.12 -9.19 -6.44
C LEU A 95 -1.07 -9.85 -7.33
N GLY A 96 -1.50 -10.78 -8.20
CA GLY A 96 -0.61 -11.39 -9.19
C GLY A 96 0.06 -10.38 -10.12
N ILE A 97 -0.69 -9.35 -10.54
CA ILE A 97 -0.18 -8.25 -11.37
C ILE A 97 0.85 -7.42 -10.61
N LEU A 98 0.58 -7.06 -9.34
CA LEU A 98 1.52 -6.30 -8.50
C LEU A 98 2.82 -7.04 -8.21
N CYS A 99 2.74 -8.36 -8.02
CA CYS A 99 3.91 -9.17 -7.74
C CYS A 99 4.85 -9.30 -8.94
N LYS A 100 4.31 -9.29 -10.17
CA LYS A 100 5.10 -9.47 -11.41
C LYS A 100 4.60 -8.54 -12.52
N PRO A 101 4.77 -7.21 -12.39
CA PRO A 101 4.20 -6.23 -13.30
C PRO A 101 4.78 -6.33 -14.71
N VAL A 102 6.08 -6.60 -14.85
CA VAL A 102 6.75 -6.73 -16.15
C VAL A 102 6.12 -7.86 -16.98
N LEU A 103 5.87 -9.02 -16.36
CA LEU A 103 5.21 -10.15 -17.05
C LEU A 103 3.77 -9.83 -17.45
N PHE A 104 3.09 -8.94 -16.72
CA PHE A 104 1.76 -8.48 -17.08
C PHE A 104 1.80 -7.53 -18.28
N PHE A 105 2.67 -6.51 -18.26
CA PHE A 105 2.79 -5.54 -19.35
C PHE A 105 3.22 -6.17 -20.67
N LEU A 106 4.05 -7.21 -20.64
CA LEU A 106 4.43 -7.99 -21.83
C LEU A 106 3.25 -8.68 -22.53
N ARG A 107 2.10 -8.86 -21.85
CA ARG A 107 0.89 -9.45 -22.47
C ARG A 107 0.10 -8.45 -23.31
N GLY A 108 0.44 -7.16 -23.26
CA GLY A 108 -0.29 -6.12 -24.00
C GLY A 108 -1.73 -5.90 -23.53
N GLN A 109 -2.08 -6.33 -22.31
CA GLN A 109 -3.42 -6.16 -21.75
C GLN A 109 -3.57 -4.78 -21.07
N PRO A 110 -4.76 -4.16 -21.11
CA PRO A 110 -5.03 -2.95 -20.34
C PRO A 110 -5.00 -3.26 -18.84
N ILE A 111 -4.50 -2.31 -18.05
CA ILE A 111 -4.46 -2.42 -16.59
C ILE A 111 -5.90 -2.59 -16.08
N PRO A 112 -6.24 -3.69 -15.39
CA PRO A 112 -7.58 -3.86 -14.84
C PRO A 112 -7.78 -2.96 -13.61
N LYS A 113 -9.04 -2.67 -13.30
CA LYS A 113 -9.40 -2.13 -11.98
C LYS A 113 -9.41 -3.23 -10.94
N ARG A 114 -8.88 -2.97 -9.74
CA ARG A 114 -8.95 -3.93 -8.63
C ARG A 114 -10.37 -4.04 -8.07
N MET A 115 -10.71 -5.22 -7.57
CA MET A 115 -12.02 -5.47 -6.96
C MET A 115 -12.05 -5.06 -5.49
N LEU A 116 -13.25 -4.76 -4.99
CA LEU A 116 -13.48 -4.46 -3.59
C LEU A 116 -13.29 -5.71 -2.71
N PRO A 117 -13.01 -5.55 -1.41
CA PRO A 117 -12.92 -6.65 -0.49
C PRO A 117 -14.25 -7.42 -0.39
N PRO A 118 -14.20 -8.74 -0.14
CA PRO A 118 -15.39 -9.52 0.21
C PRO A 118 -15.99 -9.05 1.53
N GLU A 119 -17.27 -9.38 1.76
CA GLU A 119 -18.10 -8.90 2.88
C GLU A 119 -17.41 -9.05 4.25
N ASP A 120 -16.76 -10.19 4.49
CA ASP A 120 -16.06 -10.48 5.75
C ASP A 120 -14.81 -9.61 5.99
N LEU A 121 -14.29 -8.94 4.96
CA LEU A 121 -13.17 -8.02 5.03
C LEU A 121 -13.59 -6.54 4.94
N VAL A 122 -14.81 -6.23 4.50
CA VAL A 122 -15.29 -4.84 4.36
C VAL A 122 -15.10 -4.09 5.67
N ARG A 123 -15.55 -4.67 6.80
CA ARG A 123 -15.43 -4.06 8.14
C ARG A 123 -13.98 -3.73 8.52
N TYR A 124 -13.01 -4.53 8.08
CA TYR A 124 -11.60 -4.27 8.38
C TYR A 124 -11.09 -3.04 7.63
N TYR A 125 -11.40 -2.92 6.33
CA TYR A 125 -10.88 -1.86 5.46
C TYR A 125 -11.70 -0.56 5.51
N THR A 126 -12.87 -0.55 6.14
CA THR A 126 -13.64 0.67 6.45
C THR A 126 -13.37 1.21 7.85
N ASP A 127 -12.70 0.44 8.71
CA ASP A 127 -12.34 0.86 10.06
C ASP A 127 -11.08 1.75 10.06
N ALA A 128 -11.22 2.94 10.62
CA ALA A 128 -10.15 3.92 10.77
C ALA A 128 -9.00 3.42 11.65
N ARG A 129 -9.27 2.56 12.63
CA ARG A 129 -8.24 1.99 13.53
C ARG A 129 -7.22 1.16 12.76
N ASN A 130 -7.65 0.49 11.70
CA ASN A 130 -6.78 -0.29 10.82
C ASN A 130 -6.15 0.54 9.69
N ARG A 131 -6.40 1.87 9.65
CA ARG A 131 -6.00 2.77 8.56
C ARG A 131 -6.48 2.27 7.19
N GLY A 132 -7.72 1.76 7.18
CA GLY A 132 -8.34 1.21 5.98
C GLY A 132 -8.48 2.25 4.87
N TYR A 133 -8.19 1.84 3.63
CA TYR A 133 -8.29 2.72 2.45
C TYR A 133 -9.72 3.16 2.11
N LEU A 134 -10.75 2.50 2.68
CA LEU A 134 -12.17 2.85 2.55
C LEU A 134 -12.71 3.56 3.81
N ALA A 135 -11.85 3.83 4.80
CA ALA A 135 -12.25 4.53 6.01
C ALA A 135 -12.40 6.04 5.77
N ASP A 136 -13.26 6.68 6.58
CA ASP A 136 -13.41 8.12 6.58
C ASP A 136 -12.10 8.80 7.02
N PRO A 137 -11.50 9.67 6.19
CA PRO A 137 -10.26 10.37 6.52
C PRO A 137 -10.29 11.12 7.86
N SER A 138 -11.45 11.66 8.25
CA SER A 138 -11.62 12.42 9.50
C SER A 138 -11.46 11.50 10.71
N LYS A 139 -12.07 10.31 10.66
CA LYS A 139 -11.97 9.30 11.71
C LYS A 139 -10.58 8.68 11.78
N VAL A 140 -9.86 8.60 10.65
CA VAL A 140 -8.45 8.19 10.65
C VAL A 140 -7.61 9.18 11.46
N ALA A 141 -7.82 10.49 11.31
CA ALA A 141 -7.10 11.49 12.10
C ALA A 141 -7.37 11.34 13.61
N GLU A 142 -8.63 11.12 14.01
CA GLU A 142 -9.00 10.83 15.41
C GLU A 142 -8.31 9.57 15.94
N ALA A 143 -8.33 8.47 15.17
CA ALA A 143 -7.71 7.21 15.54
C ALA A 143 -6.17 7.31 15.69
N ARG A 144 -5.52 8.24 14.98
CA ARG A 144 -4.10 8.55 15.17
C ARG A 144 -3.84 9.22 16.51
N LEU A 145 -4.68 10.18 16.90
CA LEU A 145 -4.57 10.85 18.18
C LEU A 145 -4.85 9.90 19.36
N GLU A 146 -5.85 9.03 19.23
CA GLU A 146 -6.13 8.00 20.24
C GLU A 146 -4.94 7.05 20.42
N LEU A 147 -4.35 6.59 19.31
CA LEU A 147 -3.20 5.70 19.33
C LEU A 147 -1.97 6.34 19.96
N ALA A 148 -1.71 7.62 19.63
CA ALA A 148 -0.64 8.42 20.22
C ALA A 148 -0.78 8.56 21.74
N LYS A 149 -2.01 8.82 22.23
CA LYS A 149 -2.33 8.84 23.67
C LYS A 149 -2.12 7.47 24.33
N LYS A 150 -2.57 6.39 23.68
CA LYS A 150 -2.46 5.02 24.19
C LYS A 150 -1.01 4.57 24.37
N TYR A 151 -0.14 4.87 23.40
CA TYR A 151 1.27 4.44 23.39
C TYR A 151 2.25 5.51 23.89
N GLY A 152 1.75 6.67 24.32
CA GLY A 152 2.56 7.69 25.00
C GLY A 152 3.57 8.40 24.09
N TYR A 153 3.21 8.71 22.85
CA TYR A 153 4.05 9.52 21.96
C TYR A 153 3.32 10.76 21.46
N VAL A 154 4.09 11.80 21.11
CA VAL A 154 3.54 13.01 20.48
C VAL A 154 3.39 12.73 18.99
N LEU A 155 2.17 12.85 18.46
CA LEU A 155 1.91 12.66 17.05
C LEU A 155 2.55 13.79 16.23
N PRO A 156 3.50 13.49 15.32
CA PRO A 156 4.11 14.53 14.48
C PRO A 156 3.10 15.12 13.49
N ASP A 157 3.15 16.43 13.31
CA ASP A 157 2.33 17.14 12.34
C ASP A 157 2.94 17.01 10.93
N ILE A 158 2.45 16.03 10.18
CA ILE A 158 2.92 15.75 8.81
C ILE A 158 2.66 16.91 7.83
N THR A 159 1.73 17.83 8.12
CA THR A 159 1.39 18.92 7.19
C THR A 159 2.50 19.95 7.04
N LYS A 160 3.40 20.01 8.02
CA LYS A 160 4.57 20.89 8.05
C LYS A 160 5.83 20.21 7.49
N ASP A 161 5.73 18.94 7.12
CA ASP A 161 6.85 18.17 6.59
C ASP A 161 7.08 18.48 5.11
N GLU A 162 8.34 18.58 4.69
CA GLU A 162 8.71 18.78 3.28
C GLU A 162 8.20 17.62 2.39
N LEU A 163 8.12 16.41 2.95
CA LEU A 163 7.62 15.22 2.26
C LEU A 163 6.09 15.06 2.33
N PHE A 164 5.35 16.06 2.80
CA PHE A 164 3.89 15.98 2.99
C PHE A 164 3.14 15.49 1.75
N LYS A 165 3.52 15.96 0.56
CA LYS A 165 2.90 15.54 -0.71
C LYS A 165 3.06 14.04 -0.97
N MET A 166 4.22 13.48 -0.63
CA MET A 166 4.48 12.04 -0.75
C MET A 166 3.76 11.25 0.33
N LEU A 167 3.78 11.72 1.59
CA LEU A 167 3.10 11.08 2.72
C LEU A 167 1.57 11.06 2.55
N SER A 168 1.02 12.04 1.85
CA SER A 168 -0.41 12.15 1.53
C SER A 168 -0.82 11.34 0.29
N ALA A 169 0.14 10.86 -0.51
CA ALA A 169 -0.16 10.12 -1.71
C ALA A 169 -0.84 8.79 -1.37
N ARG A 170 -2.02 8.57 -1.95
CA ARG A 170 -2.78 7.32 -1.84
C ARG A 170 -3.28 6.91 -3.21
N LYS A 171 -3.36 5.60 -3.44
CA LYS A 171 -3.98 5.03 -4.64
C LYS A 171 -5.49 5.18 -4.54
N ASP A 172 -6.13 5.37 -5.68
CA ASP A 172 -7.58 5.23 -5.76
C ASP A 172 -8.00 3.78 -5.36
N PRO A 173 -9.18 3.59 -4.71
CA PRO A 173 -9.71 2.27 -4.39
C PRO A 173 -9.74 1.26 -5.53
N ARG A 174 -9.86 1.69 -6.79
CA ARG A 174 -9.87 0.84 -7.98
C ARG A 174 -8.52 0.71 -8.68
N GLN A 175 -7.51 1.46 -8.24
CA GLN A 175 -6.20 1.51 -8.86
C GLN A 175 -5.23 0.45 -8.32
N ILE A 176 -4.39 -0.11 -9.20
CA ILE A 176 -3.38 -1.12 -8.86
C ILE A 176 -2.01 -0.46 -8.58
N PHE A 177 -1.51 0.31 -9.54
CA PHE A 177 -0.18 0.92 -9.50
C PHE A 177 -0.25 2.41 -9.17
N PHE A 178 0.74 2.93 -8.45
CA PHE A 178 0.91 4.38 -8.36
C PHE A 178 1.20 4.97 -9.75
N GLY A 179 0.53 6.07 -10.09
CA GLY A 179 0.77 6.82 -11.33
C GLY A 179 0.21 6.20 -12.63
N LEU A 180 -0.34 4.97 -12.59
CA LEU A 180 -0.98 4.34 -13.75
C LEU A 180 -2.45 4.02 -13.44
N ALA A 181 -3.36 4.56 -14.26
CA ALA A 181 -4.80 4.36 -14.10
C ALA A 181 -5.27 3.05 -14.76
N PRO A 182 -6.38 2.46 -14.30
CA PRO A 182 -7.01 1.34 -15.00
C PRO A 182 -7.44 1.75 -16.42
N GLY A 183 -7.39 0.79 -17.35
CA GLY A 183 -7.68 0.97 -18.78
C GLY A 183 -6.47 1.37 -19.62
N TRP A 184 -5.38 1.84 -19.02
CA TRP A 184 -4.16 2.19 -19.76
C TRP A 184 -3.41 0.94 -20.22
N ILE A 185 -2.76 1.02 -21.38
CA ILE A 185 -1.88 -0.03 -21.91
C ILE A 185 -0.45 0.51 -21.92
N VAL A 186 0.47 -0.22 -21.29
CA VAL A 186 1.89 0.14 -21.24
C VAL A 186 2.62 -0.60 -22.35
N ASN A 187 3.19 0.14 -23.29
CA ASN A 187 4.09 -0.39 -24.31
C ASN A 187 5.55 -0.22 -23.84
N LEU A 188 6.16 -1.33 -23.45
CA LEU A 188 7.54 -1.36 -22.94
C LEU A 188 8.58 -1.12 -24.04
N ALA A 189 8.33 -1.54 -25.28
CA ALA A 189 9.26 -1.40 -26.39
C ALA A 189 9.45 0.08 -26.77
N ASP A 190 8.34 0.79 -26.95
CA ASP A 190 8.36 2.21 -27.35
C ASP A 190 8.40 3.17 -26.16
N LYS A 191 8.34 2.66 -24.92
CA LYS A 191 8.21 3.43 -23.68
C LYS A 191 7.02 4.42 -23.72
N LYS A 192 5.88 3.97 -24.25
CA LYS A 192 4.66 4.77 -24.41
C LYS A 192 3.51 4.20 -23.58
N ILE A 193 2.59 5.07 -23.19
CA ILE A 193 1.34 4.70 -22.52
C ILE A 193 0.19 5.07 -23.45
N LEU A 194 -0.63 4.07 -23.81
CA LEU A 194 -1.85 4.27 -24.58
C LEU A 194 -3.02 4.42 -23.61
N LYS A 195 -3.80 5.49 -23.79
CA LYS A 195 -4.97 5.80 -22.96
C LYS A 195 -6.24 5.57 -23.79
N PRO A 196 -7.29 4.98 -23.21
CA PRO A 196 -8.57 4.84 -23.92
C PRO A 196 -9.18 6.22 -24.17
N THR A 197 -9.77 6.41 -25.35
CA THR A 197 -10.47 7.64 -25.74
C THR A 197 -11.98 7.45 -25.87
N ASP A 198 -12.42 6.19 -26.03
CA ASP A 198 -13.84 5.85 -26.13
C ASP A 198 -14.57 6.13 -24.81
N GLU A 199 -15.70 6.86 -24.88
CA GLU A 199 -16.47 7.29 -23.70
C GLU A 199 -17.00 6.11 -22.89
N SER A 200 -17.40 5.01 -23.55
CA SER A 200 -17.91 3.81 -22.87
C SER A 200 -16.81 3.11 -22.07
N LEU A 201 -15.59 3.06 -22.62
CA LEU A 201 -14.42 2.51 -21.93
C LEU A 201 -13.98 3.40 -20.78
N LEU A 202 -13.97 4.72 -20.97
CA LEU A 202 -13.66 5.67 -19.91
C LEU A 202 -14.62 5.50 -18.73
N LYS A 203 -15.93 5.43 -19.00
CA LYS A 203 -16.96 5.19 -17.98
C LYS A 203 -16.80 3.83 -17.28
N TYR A 204 -16.43 2.79 -18.03
CA TYR A 204 -16.21 1.46 -17.48
C TYR A 204 -15.01 1.41 -16.54
N TYR A 205 -13.91 2.09 -16.86
CA TYR A 205 -12.69 2.08 -16.02
C TYR A 205 -12.71 3.09 -14.88
N SER A 206 -13.58 4.10 -14.93
CA SER A 206 -13.74 5.10 -13.86
C SER A 206 -14.70 4.70 -12.74
N THR A 207 -15.46 3.61 -12.90
CA THR A 207 -16.44 3.07 -11.92
C THR A 207 -15.89 1.85 -11.17
#